data_AF-A0A834KQH9-F1
#
_entry.id   AF-A0A834KQH9-F1
#
_cell.length_a   1.000
_cell.length_b   1.000
_cell.length_c   1.000
_cell.angle_alpha   90.00
_cell.angle_beta   90.00
_cell.angle_gamma   90.00
#
_symmetry.space_group_name_H-M   'P 1'
#
loop_
_entity.id
_entity.type
_entity.pdbx_description
1 polymer ?
#
loop_
_entity_poly.entity_id
_entity_poly.type
_entity_poly.pdbx_seq_one_letter_code
_entity_poly.pdbx_strand_id
1 'polypeptide(L)'
;MEKISHRNNENKCNFCECGKSYCQISLELGISRVTCFQTIKIHRLSETDRFKIAVEINSEINPDLDKKVSVQKIRHHLNEFGLMGQMAQKKNIHLGKKSMSRNYICHWTQVVEVPYLSVRSIMSINETGSIYYIEGIMTHFKYFDIIKDLLLSYASNEIPKVWIYQADNDPKYMACIAFRLMSKMYFRRTIVVSSKTLIIFMVILRVLSIVCENVIKRYQDRKLILLVTDGYLQFASEEKLTKYNTLNMI
;
A
#
# COMPACT_ATOMS: atom_id res chain seq x y z
N MET A 1 12.16 43.33 -40.39
CA MET A 1 11.93 43.27 -38.92
C MET A 1 10.46 42.95 -38.70
N GLU A 2 10.13 41.66 -38.63
CA GLU A 2 8.76 41.17 -38.45
C GLU A 2 8.31 41.33 -37.00
N LYS A 3 7.14 41.94 -36.81
CA LYS A 3 6.49 42.10 -35.52
C LYS A 3 5.83 40.77 -35.13
N ILE A 4 6.36 40.11 -34.10
CA ILE A 4 5.72 38.97 -33.46
C ILE A 4 4.54 39.51 -32.64
N SER A 5 3.31 39.28 -33.12
CA SER A 5 2.09 39.61 -32.39
C SER A 5 1.83 38.54 -31.31
N HIS A 6 1.96 38.91 -30.04
CA HIS A 6 1.45 38.11 -28.93
C HIS A 6 -0.08 38.07 -28.98
N ARG A 7 -0.65 36.91 -29.33
CA ARG A 7 -2.08 36.63 -29.11
C ARG A 7 -2.29 36.40 -27.61
N ASN A 8 -2.95 37.36 -26.96
CA ASN A 8 -3.52 37.19 -25.64
C ASN A 8 -4.64 36.14 -25.72
N ASN A 9 -4.35 34.94 -25.22
CA ASN A 9 -5.27 33.81 -25.18
C ASN A 9 -6.09 33.90 -23.87
N GLU A 10 -7.09 34.78 -23.84
CA GLU A 10 -8.12 34.77 -22.80
C GLU A 10 -9.06 33.57 -23.03
N ASN A 11 -8.54 32.38 -22.74
CA ASN A 11 -9.23 31.11 -22.89
C ASN A 11 -10.07 30.80 -21.64
N LYS A 12 -11.13 31.57 -21.41
CA LYS A 12 -12.20 31.14 -20.50
C LYS A 12 -12.97 30.00 -21.17
N CYS A 13 -13.03 28.85 -20.51
CA CYS A 13 -13.92 27.77 -20.89
C CYS A 13 -15.35 28.21 -20.59
N ASN A 14 -16.07 28.73 -21.58
CA ASN A 14 -17.48 29.15 -21.43
C ASN A 14 -18.43 27.97 -21.13
N PHE A 15 -17.92 26.74 -21.09
CA PHE A 15 -18.70 25.50 -20.97
C PHE A 15 -18.58 24.79 -19.62
N CYS A 16 -17.70 25.24 -18.72
CA CYS A 16 -17.63 24.62 -17.40
C CYS A 16 -17.74 25.66 -16.29
N GLU A 17 -18.74 25.49 -15.43
CA GLU A 17 -18.73 26.01 -14.05
C GLU A 17 -17.77 25.19 -13.16
N CYS A 18 -16.98 24.30 -13.76
CA CYS A 18 -15.92 23.60 -13.07
C CYS A 18 -14.87 24.62 -12.64
N GLY A 19 -14.79 24.90 -11.33
CA GLY A 19 -13.80 25.81 -10.77
C GLY A 19 -12.41 25.59 -11.39
N LYS A 20 -11.65 26.67 -11.52
CA LYS A 20 -10.44 26.80 -12.36
C LYS A 20 -9.47 25.60 -12.32
N SER A 21 -9.39 24.86 -11.20
CA SER A 21 -8.44 23.75 -11.02
C SER A 21 -8.55 22.63 -12.05
N TYR A 22 -9.75 22.16 -12.40
CA TYR A 22 -9.88 20.98 -13.30
C TYR A 22 -9.64 21.31 -14.78
N CYS A 23 -10.05 22.50 -15.21
CA CYS A 23 -9.72 22.98 -16.55
C CYS A 23 -8.21 23.17 -16.71
N GLN A 24 -7.52 23.59 -15.65
CA GLN A 24 -6.06 23.74 -15.63
C GLN A 24 -5.36 22.39 -15.77
N ILE A 25 -5.77 21.39 -14.99
CA ILE A 25 -5.26 20.00 -15.10
C ILE A 25 -5.52 19.44 -16.50
N SER A 26 -6.70 19.67 -17.07
CA SER A 26 -7.03 19.21 -18.43
C SER A 26 -6.13 19.87 -19.49
N LEU A 27 -5.82 21.16 -19.31
CA LEU A 27 -4.90 21.91 -20.17
C LEU A 27 -3.46 21.42 -20.04
N GLU A 28 -2.99 21.18 -18.81
CA GLU A 28 -1.66 20.65 -18.51
C GLU A 28 -1.47 19.23 -19.08
N LEU A 29 -2.53 18.45 -19.15
CA LEU A 29 -2.54 17.10 -19.72
C LEU A 29 -2.82 17.06 -21.23
N GLY A 30 -3.03 18.21 -21.90
CA GLY A 30 -3.30 18.27 -23.35
C GLY A 30 -4.67 17.70 -23.76
N ILE A 31 -5.63 17.65 -22.84
CA ILE A 31 -6.95 17.05 -23.02
C ILE A 31 -7.89 18.04 -23.74
N SER A 32 -8.55 17.58 -24.81
CA SER A 32 -9.52 18.37 -25.60
C SER A 32 -10.64 18.98 -24.73
N ARG A 33 -11.14 20.18 -25.07
CA ARG A 33 -12.19 20.85 -24.28
C ARG A 33 -13.52 20.07 -24.21
N VAL A 34 -13.86 19.34 -25.28
CA VAL A 34 -15.09 18.52 -25.35
C VAL A 34 -15.05 17.34 -24.36
N THR A 35 -13.88 17.01 -23.82
CA THR A 35 -13.71 15.89 -22.89
C THR A 35 -13.75 16.28 -21.42
N CYS A 36 -13.68 17.58 -21.07
CA CYS A 36 -13.55 18.00 -19.67
C CYS A 36 -14.73 17.56 -18.77
N PHE A 37 -15.97 17.76 -19.21
CA PHE A 37 -17.16 17.35 -18.43
C PHE A 37 -17.22 15.83 -18.24
N GLN A 38 -16.93 15.08 -19.32
CA GLN A 38 -16.89 13.61 -19.29
C GLN A 38 -15.81 13.13 -18.31
N THR A 39 -14.61 13.72 -18.39
CA THR A 39 -13.47 13.42 -17.52
C THR A 39 -13.78 13.72 -16.06
N ILE A 40 -14.43 14.85 -15.75
CA ILE A 40 -14.86 15.18 -14.38
C ILE A 40 -15.90 14.19 -13.86
N LYS A 41 -16.91 13.84 -14.67
CA LYS A 41 -17.95 12.89 -14.26
C LYS A 41 -17.37 11.50 -14.01
N ILE A 42 -16.44 11.04 -14.87
CA ILE A 42 -15.69 9.79 -14.66
C ILE A 42 -14.94 9.84 -13.32
N HIS A 43 -14.22 10.94 -13.05
CA HIS A 43 -13.48 11.10 -11.80
C HIS A 43 -14.40 11.03 -10.58
N ARG A 44 -15.48 11.81 -10.56
CA ARG A 44 -16.45 11.84 -9.46
C ARG A 44 -17.06 10.48 -9.18
N LEU A 45 -17.46 9.75 -10.22
CA LEU A 45 -18.01 8.40 -10.07
C LEU A 45 -16.97 7.43 -9.50
N SER A 46 -15.71 7.50 -9.97
CA SER A 46 -14.63 6.67 -9.44
C SER A 46 -14.19 7.04 -8.01
N GLU A 47 -14.37 8.30 -7.59
CA GLU A 47 -14.13 8.71 -6.20
C GLU A 47 -15.26 8.29 -5.27
N THR A 48 -16.50 8.34 -5.76
CA THR A 48 -17.69 7.91 -5.01
C THR A 48 -17.64 6.40 -4.77
N ASP A 49 -17.28 5.62 -5.80
CA ASP A 49 -17.09 4.18 -5.70
C ASP A 49 -15.82 3.72 -6.42
N ARG A 50 -14.79 3.44 -5.63
CA ARG A 50 -13.47 3.00 -6.11
C ARG A 50 -13.43 1.58 -6.68
N PHE A 51 -14.49 0.79 -6.50
CA PHE A 51 -14.58 -0.57 -7.04
C PHE A 51 -15.32 -0.64 -8.37
N LYS A 52 -15.95 0.47 -8.76
CA LYS A 52 -16.72 0.55 -9.98
C LYS A 52 -15.84 0.33 -11.20
N ILE A 53 -16.15 -0.70 -11.98
CA ILE A 53 -15.36 -1.01 -13.18
C ILE A 53 -15.71 -0.06 -14.32
N ALA A 54 -14.78 0.10 -15.27
CA ALA A 54 -14.99 1.01 -16.41
C ALA A 54 -16.28 0.74 -17.22
N VAL A 55 -16.79 -0.50 -17.20
CA VAL A 55 -18.06 -0.88 -17.85
C VAL A 55 -19.27 -0.33 -17.11
N GLU A 56 -19.27 -0.38 -15.78
CA GLU A 56 -20.35 0.15 -14.93
C GLU A 56 -20.39 1.68 -15.00
N ILE A 57 -19.22 2.32 -14.93
CA ILE A 57 -19.09 3.77 -15.15
C ILE A 57 -19.60 4.13 -16.56
N ASN A 58 -19.35 3.29 -17.57
CA ASN A 58 -19.87 3.52 -18.91
C ASN A 58 -21.40 3.46 -18.99
N SER A 59 -22.00 2.46 -18.35
CA SER A 59 -23.47 2.29 -18.33
C SER A 59 -24.19 3.42 -17.61
N GLU A 60 -23.54 4.04 -16.61
CA GLU A 60 -24.10 5.16 -15.86
C GLU A 60 -23.91 6.51 -16.58
N ILE A 61 -22.80 6.70 -17.27
CA ILE A 61 -22.50 7.98 -17.93
C ILE A 61 -23.21 8.12 -19.28
N ASN A 62 -23.25 7.05 -20.09
CA ASN A 62 -23.72 7.15 -21.48
C ASN A 62 -25.19 7.53 -21.68
N PRO A 63 -26.14 7.22 -20.78
CA PRO A 63 -27.53 7.68 -20.91
C PRO A 63 -27.65 9.21 -20.89
N ASP A 64 -26.77 9.89 -20.17
CA ASP A 64 -26.85 11.34 -19.92
C ASP A 64 -26.03 12.18 -20.92
N LEU A 65 -25.35 11.55 -21.88
CA LEU A 65 -24.43 12.24 -22.79
C LEU A 65 -24.91 12.19 -24.25
N ASP A 66 -24.93 13.35 -24.90
CA ASP A 66 -25.16 13.45 -26.35
C ASP A 66 -24.13 12.64 -27.17
N LYS A 67 -22.90 12.56 -26.67
CA LYS A 67 -21.81 11.80 -27.29
C LYS A 67 -21.36 10.67 -26.37
N LYS A 68 -21.71 9.45 -26.76
CA LYS A 68 -21.31 8.21 -26.08
C LYS A 68 -19.78 8.14 -25.95
N VAL A 69 -19.32 7.77 -24.76
CA VAL A 69 -17.91 7.54 -24.44
C VAL A 69 -17.64 6.05 -24.58
N SER A 70 -16.52 5.67 -25.20
CA SER A 70 -16.11 4.26 -25.25
C SER A 70 -15.54 3.82 -23.90
N VAL A 71 -15.75 2.55 -23.55
CA VAL A 71 -15.15 1.95 -22.32
C VAL A 71 -13.63 2.12 -22.29
N GLN A 72 -12.97 2.03 -23.46
CA GLN A 72 -11.53 2.20 -23.56
C GLN A 72 -11.06 3.62 -23.21
N LYS A 73 -11.86 4.64 -23.56
CA LYS A 73 -11.59 6.03 -23.17
C LYS A 73 -11.77 6.25 -21.68
N ILE A 74 -12.76 5.61 -21.05
CA ILE A 74 -12.92 5.61 -19.59
C ILE A 74 -11.70 4.97 -18.92
N ARG A 75 -11.25 3.79 -19.40
CA ARG A 75 -10.04 3.13 -18.88
C ARG A 75 -8.81 4.01 -19.00
N HIS A 76 -8.67 4.74 -20.11
CA HIS A 76 -7.58 5.69 -20.30
C HIS A 76 -7.60 6.79 -19.24
N HIS A 77 -8.74 7.45 -19.01
CA HIS A 77 -8.86 8.47 -17.96
C HIS A 77 -8.63 7.91 -16.55
N LEU A 78 -9.16 6.73 -16.23
CA LEU A 78 -8.87 6.07 -14.96
C LEU A 78 -7.37 5.81 -14.78
N ASN A 79 -6.64 5.51 -15.86
CA ASN A 79 -5.19 5.37 -15.82
C ASN A 79 -4.48 6.70 -15.55
N GLU A 80 -4.89 7.77 -16.24
CA GLU A 80 -4.36 9.12 -16.04
C GLU A 80 -4.54 9.57 -14.58
N PHE A 81 -5.68 9.24 -13.98
CA PHE A 81 -5.96 9.49 -12.56
C PHE A 81 -5.22 8.55 -11.60
N GLY A 82 -4.65 7.46 -12.08
CA GLY A 82 -4.03 6.43 -11.23
C GLY A 82 -5.03 5.56 -10.47
N LEU A 83 -6.27 5.47 -10.96
CA LEU A 83 -7.39 4.72 -10.38
C LEU A 83 -7.60 3.36 -11.08
N MET A 84 -6.62 2.85 -11.81
CA MET A 84 -6.67 1.50 -12.38
C MET A 84 -6.80 0.46 -11.26
N GLY A 85 -7.95 -0.23 -11.21
CA GLY A 85 -8.09 -1.46 -10.45
C GLY A 85 -7.12 -2.51 -10.99
N GLN A 86 -6.12 -2.90 -10.20
CA GLN A 86 -5.30 -4.05 -10.55
C GLN A 86 -6.14 -5.31 -10.33
N MET A 87 -6.43 -6.05 -11.41
CA MET A 87 -6.86 -7.44 -11.26
C MET A 87 -5.73 -8.20 -10.60
N ALA A 88 -5.98 -8.80 -9.43
CA ALA A 88 -5.04 -9.70 -8.79
C ALA A 88 -4.74 -10.88 -9.74
N GLN A 89 -3.55 -10.88 -10.35
CA GLN A 89 -3.12 -12.01 -11.19
C GLN A 89 -2.42 -13.07 -10.34
N LYS A 90 -2.79 -14.33 -10.56
CA LYS A 90 -2.09 -15.50 -9.99
C LYS A 90 -0.73 -15.63 -10.70
N LYS A 91 0.38 -15.38 -10.01
CA LYS A 91 1.73 -15.55 -10.59
C LYS A 91 2.08 -17.04 -10.69
N ASN A 92 2.42 -17.49 -11.90
CA ASN A 92 3.08 -18.79 -12.11
C ASN A 92 4.56 -18.68 -11.71
N ILE A 93 5.02 -19.54 -10.80
CA ILE A 93 6.38 -19.52 -10.28
C ILE A 93 7.22 -20.56 -11.02
N HIS A 94 8.13 -20.11 -11.87
CA HIS A 94 9.37 -20.82 -12.16
C HIS A 94 10.52 -19.93 -11.68
N LEU A 95 10.77 -19.94 -10.36
CA LEU A 95 11.94 -19.29 -9.78
C LEU A 95 13.13 -20.23 -9.95
N GLY A 96 13.97 -19.95 -10.94
CA GLY A 96 15.26 -20.62 -11.11
C GLY A 96 16.12 -20.50 -9.85
N LYS A 97 16.93 -21.53 -9.59
CA LYS A 97 17.73 -21.80 -8.37
C LYS A 97 18.75 -20.73 -7.94
N LYS A 98 18.69 -19.48 -8.40
CA LYS A 98 19.72 -18.43 -8.20
C LYS A 98 19.28 -17.25 -7.30
N SER A 99 18.67 -17.48 -6.13
CA SER A 99 18.35 -16.38 -5.20
C SER A 99 18.48 -16.78 -3.73
N MET A 100 19.71 -16.94 -3.24
CA MET A 100 20.00 -17.28 -1.83
C MET A 100 20.99 -16.31 -1.19
N SER A 101 20.77 -15.00 -1.34
CA SER A 101 21.48 -13.97 -0.54
C SER A 101 20.70 -12.64 -0.47
N ARG A 102 19.37 -12.71 -0.34
CA ARG A 102 18.56 -11.49 -0.15
C ARG A 102 18.15 -11.41 1.31
N ASN A 103 18.35 -10.24 1.92
CA ASN A 103 17.83 -9.96 3.25
C ASN A 103 16.31 -9.78 3.15
N TYR A 104 15.56 -10.56 3.93
CA TYR A 104 14.09 -10.52 3.94
C TYR A 104 13.61 -9.66 5.10
N ILE A 105 12.74 -8.71 4.81
CA ILE A 105 11.92 -8.00 5.77
C ILE A 105 10.50 -8.53 5.67
N CYS A 106 10.05 -9.12 6.77
CA CYS A 106 8.69 -9.57 6.91
C CYS A 106 7.93 -8.54 7.73
N HIS A 107 6.98 -7.86 7.09
CA HIS A 107 6.00 -7.10 7.84
C HIS A 107 4.84 -8.03 8.15
N TRP A 108 4.49 -8.09 9.42
CA TRP A 108 3.38 -8.90 9.87
C TRP A 108 2.45 -8.05 10.71
N THR A 109 1.33 -8.66 11.04
CA THR A 109 0.21 -7.97 11.64
C THR A 109 -0.53 -8.94 12.49
N GLN A 110 -0.78 -8.52 13.72
CA GLN A 110 -1.72 -9.20 14.56
C GLN A 110 -2.78 -8.21 14.99
N VAL A 111 -3.98 -8.44 14.49
CA VAL A 111 -5.15 -7.82 15.09
C VAL A 111 -5.36 -8.55 16.41
N VAL A 112 -5.09 -7.87 17.52
CA VAL A 112 -5.53 -8.36 18.82
C VAL A 112 -6.95 -7.84 18.98
N GLU A 113 -7.93 -8.73 19.12
CA GLU A 113 -9.32 -8.35 19.37
C GLU A 113 -9.53 -7.93 20.83
N VAL A 114 -8.81 -6.89 21.26
CA VAL A 114 -9.30 -6.00 22.31
C VAL A 114 -10.12 -4.94 21.58
N PRO A 115 -11.32 -4.53 22.02
CA PRO A 115 -12.20 -3.71 21.21
C PRO A 115 -11.44 -2.47 20.73
N TYR A 116 -11.12 -2.48 19.42
CA TYR A 116 -10.49 -1.40 18.65
C TYR A 116 -8.97 -1.21 18.74
N LEU A 117 -8.15 -2.15 19.21
CA LEU A 117 -6.67 -1.99 19.18
C LEU A 117 -5.98 -3.04 18.29
N SER A 118 -5.47 -2.65 17.12
CA SER A 118 -4.63 -3.53 16.30
C SER A 118 -3.15 -3.29 16.57
N VAL A 119 -2.37 -4.36 16.70
CA VAL A 119 -0.92 -4.27 16.91
C VAL A 119 -0.19 -4.65 15.61
N ARG A 120 0.77 -3.83 15.21
CA ARG A 120 1.63 -4.08 14.06
C ARG A 120 3.06 -4.20 14.53
N SER A 121 3.81 -5.08 13.90
CA SER A 121 5.23 -5.20 14.13
C SER A 121 5.92 -5.51 12.81
N ILE A 122 7.13 -4.98 12.67
CA ILE A 122 8.02 -5.26 11.56
C ILE A 122 9.11 -6.18 12.10
N MET A 123 9.53 -7.17 11.31
CA MET A 123 10.59 -8.08 11.72
C MET A 123 11.48 -8.41 10.54
N SER A 124 12.77 -8.55 10.77
CA SER A 124 13.72 -9.09 9.81
C SER A 124 14.23 -10.44 10.30
N ILE A 125 15.00 -11.15 9.47
CA ILE A 125 15.75 -12.33 9.94
C ILE A 125 16.69 -11.97 11.09
N ASN A 126 17.20 -10.75 11.15
CA ASN A 126 18.26 -10.40 12.08
C ASN A 126 17.69 -9.93 13.42
N GLU A 127 16.56 -9.23 13.40
CA GLU A 127 16.00 -8.61 14.58
C GLU A 127 14.51 -8.30 14.45
N THR A 128 13.93 -8.01 15.60
CA THR A 128 12.60 -7.47 15.77
C THR A 128 12.62 -5.95 15.59
N GLY A 129 11.73 -5.45 14.75
CA GLY A 129 11.52 -4.02 14.56
C GLY A 129 10.48 -3.46 15.54
N SER A 130 10.20 -2.17 15.40
CA SER A 130 9.27 -1.47 16.29
C SER A 130 7.85 -2.03 16.24
N ILE A 131 7.17 -1.99 17.38
CA ILE A 131 5.74 -2.25 17.52
C ILE A 131 4.98 -0.95 17.32
N TYR A 132 3.88 -1.00 16.58
CA TYR A 132 2.99 0.12 16.35
C TYR A 132 1.55 -0.23 16.70
N TYR A 133 0.92 0.63 17.47
CA TYR A 133 -0.46 0.47 17.93
C TYR A 133 -1.39 1.28 17.03
N ILE A 134 -2.42 0.61 16.52
CA ILE A 134 -3.45 1.23 15.70
C ILE A 134 -4.74 1.23 16.48
N GLU A 135 -5.18 2.43 16.85
CA GLU A 135 -6.51 2.65 17.38
C GLU A 135 -7.54 2.67 16.23
N GLY A 136 -8.58 1.85 16.36
CA GLY A 136 -9.68 1.72 15.41
C GLY A 136 -9.36 0.87 14.18
N ILE A 137 -10.22 1.00 13.16
CA ILE A 137 -10.09 0.28 11.90
C ILE A 137 -8.92 0.87 11.11
N MET A 138 -7.98 0.01 10.69
CA MET A 138 -6.87 0.44 9.86
C MET A 138 -7.30 0.70 8.42
N THR A 139 -7.25 1.97 8.01
CA THR A 139 -7.47 2.39 6.63
C THR A 139 -6.18 2.31 5.82
N HIS A 140 -6.29 2.43 4.50
CA HIS A 140 -5.12 2.47 3.62
C HIS A 140 -4.23 3.70 3.84
N PHE A 141 -4.79 4.84 4.30
CA PHE A 141 -4.03 6.02 4.70
C PHE A 141 -3.20 5.75 5.97
N LYS A 142 -3.81 5.20 7.02
CA LYS A 142 -3.06 4.79 8.22
C LYS A 142 -1.97 3.78 7.90
N TYR A 143 -2.24 2.83 7.00
CA TYR A 143 -1.21 1.91 6.55
C TYR A 143 -0.06 2.61 5.81
N PHE A 144 -0.36 3.61 4.97
CA PHE A 144 0.68 4.39 4.31
C PHE A 144 1.57 5.11 5.33
N ASP A 145 0.98 5.73 6.36
CA ASP A 145 1.75 6.40 7.42
C ASP A 145 2.63 5.41 8.18
N ILE A 146 2.11 4.22 8.50
CA ILE A 146 2.89 3.14 9.15
C ILE A 146 4.06 2.72 8.27
N ILE A 147 3.86 2.54 6.96
CA ILE A 147 4.95 2.18 6.06
C ILE A 147 5.99 3.29 6.05
N LYS A 148 5.54 4.54 5.90
CA LYS A 148 6.44 5.68 5.80
C LYS A 148 7.26 5.90 7.07
N ASP A 149 6.60 5.88 8.23
CA ASP A 149 7.20 6.32 9.48
C ASP A 149 7.90 5.16 10.20
N LEU A 150 7.37 3.94 10.11
CA LEU A 150 7.90 2.77 10.80
C LEU A 150 8.83 1.96 9.89
N LEU A 151 8.33 1.49 8.74
CA LEU A 151 9.07 0.55 7.90
C LEU A 151 10.29 1.21 7.29
N LEU A 152 10.16 2.42 6.76
CA LEU A 152 11.28 3.07 6.11
C LEU A 152 12.35 3.49 7.09
N SER A 153 11.96 4.05 8.24
CA SER A 153 12.90 4.42 9.30
C SER A 153 13.70 3.21 9.75
N TYR A 154 13.02 2.10 10.05
CA TYR A 154 13.66 0.84 10.43
C TYR A 154 14.56 0.28 9.32
N ALA A 155 14.05 0.17 8.09
CA ALA A 155 14.81 -0.38 6.98
C ALA A 155 16.03 0.48 6.61
N SER A 156 15.95 1.80 6.79
CA SER A 156 17.06 2.72 6.52
C SER A 156 18.20 2.60 7.51
N ASN A 157 17.88 2.31 8.77
CA ASN A 157 18.87 2.22 9.85
C ASN A 157 19.50 0.83 9.90
N GLU A 158 18.69 -0.21 9.76
CA GLU A 158 19.11 -1.54 10.19
C GLU A 158 19.37 -2.52 9.04
N ILE A 159 18.90 -2.21 7.82
CA ILE A 159 18.81 -3.23 6.77
C ILE A 159 19.62 -2.81 5.54
N PRO A 160 20.55 -3.67 5.06
CA PRO A 160 21.37 -3.35 3.89
C PRO A 160 20.53 -2.98 2.66
N LYS A 161 21.13 -2.21 1.73
CA LYS A 161 20.48 -1.59 0.55
C LYS A 161 19.57 -2.48 -0.32
N VAL A 162 19.60 -3.80 -0.15
CA VAL A 162 18.74 -4.73 -0.89
C VAL A 162 17.93 -5.57 0.10
N TRP A 163 16.66 -5.22 0.25
CA TRP A 163 15.72 -5.96 1.07
C TRP A 163 14.41 -6.26 0.33
N ILE A 164 13.70 -7.27 0.81
CA ILE A 164 12.41 -7.71 0.29
C ILE A 164 11.34 -7.45 1.36
N TYR A 165 10.28 -6.74 1.01
CA TYR A 165 9.11 -6.49 1.83
C TYR A 165 8.08 -7.53 1.49
N GLN A 166 7.61 -8.18 2.53
CA GLN A 166 6.53 -9.13 2.46
C GLN A 166 5.36 -8.64 3.31
N ALA A 167 4.19 -8.61 2.70
CA ALA A 167 2.89 -8.36 3.34
C ALA A 167 1.83 -9.19 2.60
N ASP A 168 0.72 -9.47 3.27
CA ASP A 168 -0.45 -10.10 2.69
C ASP A 168 -1.08 -9.26 1.56
N ASN A 169 -2.01 -9.88 0.85
CA ASN A 169 -2.67 -9.29 -0.31
C ASN A 169 -3.94 -8.51 0.05
N ASP A 170 -4.04 -8.00 1.29
CA ASP A 170 -5.19 -7.21 1.67
C ASP A 170 -5.34 -5.97 0.75
N PRO A 171 -6.57 -5.66 0.28
CA PRO A 171 -6.83 -4.49 -0.56
C PRO A 171 -6.23 -3.19 -0.04
N LYS A 172 -6.10 -3.01 1.29
CA LYS A 172 -5.50 -1.81 1.89
C LYS A 172 -4.00 -1.69 1.61
N TYR A 173 -3.29 -2.81 1.44
CA TYR A 173 -1.88 -2.83 1.07
C TYR A 173 -1.67 -2.74 -0.45
N MET A 174 -2.71 -3.04 -1.22
CA MET A 174 -2.71 -2.93 -2.69
C MET A 174 -3.20 -1.58 -3.18
N ALA A 175 -3.58 -0.67 -2.28
CA ALA A 175 -3.97 0.68 -2.64
C ALA A 175 -2.86 1.37 -3.45
N CYS A 176 -3.24 2.07 -4.52
CA CYS A 176 -2.33 2.72 -5.46
C CYS A 176 -1.31 3.62 -4.76
N ILE A 177 -1.73 4.32 -3.70
CA ILE A 177 -0.88 5.20 -2.89
C ILE A 177 0.27 4.41 -2.22
N ALA A 178 -0.04 3.30 -1.54
CA ALA A 178 0.97 2.44 -0.91
C ALA A 178 1.88 1.80 -1.96
N PHE A 179 1.31 1.38 -3.09
CA PHE A 179 2.10 0.80 -4.19
C PHE A 179 3.06 1.82 -4.82
N ARG A 180 2.61 3.06 -5.06
CA ARG A 180 3.45 4.16 -5.58
C ARG A 180 4.58 4.50 -4.63
N LEU A 181 4.31 4.55 -3.32
CA LEU A 181 5.35 4.78 -2.31
C LEU A 181 6.42 3.70 -2.39
N MET A 182 6.02 2.43 -2.35
CA MET A 182 6.96 1.31 -2.44
C MET A 182 7.74 1.35 -3.76
N SER A 183 7.08 1.62 -4.89
CA SER A 183 7.73 1.65 -6.20
C SER A 183 8.84 2.71 -6.30
N LYS A 184 8.67 3.86 -5.65
CA LYS A 184 9.67 4.94 -5.62
C LYS A 184 10.91 4.61 -4.80
N MET A 185 10.83 3.62 -3.91
CA MET A 185 11.88 3.33 -2.92
C MET A 185 12.74 2.11 -3.29
N TYR A 186 12.86 1.81 -4.59
CA TYR A 186 13.56 0.62 -5.11
C TYR A 186 13.05 -0.70 -4.52
N PHE A 187 11.77 -0.72 -4.16
CA PHE A 187 11.16 -1.81 -3.43
C PHE A 187 10.83 -3.00 -4.35
N ARG A 188 11.41 -4.17 -4.10
CA ARG A 188 10.92 -5.42 -4.71
C ARG A 188 9.88 -6.06 -3.79
N ARG A 189 8.63 -5.62 -3.94
CA ARG A 189 7.51 -6.26 -3.24
C ARG A 189 7.39 -7.70 -3.73
N THR A 190 7.46 -8.65 -2.80
CA THR A 190 7.14 -10.03 -3.12
C THR A 190 5.72 -10.28 -2.67
N ILE A 191 4.87 -10.66 -3.62
CA ILE A 191 3.54 -11.20 -3.32
C ILE A 191 3.79 -12.45 -2.48
N VAL A 192 3.06 -12.64 -1.37
CA VAL A 192 3.12 -13.86 -0.57
C VAL A 192 2.76 -15.02 -1.49
N VAL A 193 3.75 -15.82 -1.85
CA VAL A 193 3.55 -17.07 -2.57
C VAL A 193 4.30 -18.16 -1.83
N SER A 194 3.67 -19.33 -1.69
CA SER A 194 4.06 -20.43 -0.80
C SER A 194 5.47 -20.97 -1.07
N SER A 195 6.50 -20.28 -0.58
CA SER A 195 7.84 -20.84 -0.49
C SER A 195 8.02 -21.51 0.87
N LYS A 196 8.90 -22.52 0.97
CA LYS A 196 9.18 -23.21 2.25
C LYS A 196 9.72 -22.26 3.32
N THR A 197 10.53 -21.26 2.94
CA THR A 197 11.02 -20.22 3.85
C THR A 197 9.89 -19.34 4.37
N LEU A 198 8.88 -19.08 3.53
CA LEU A 198 7.65 -18.39 3.94
C LEU A 198 6.86 -19.18 4.98
N ILE A 199 6.79 -20.51 4.86
CA ILE A 199 6.09 -21.36 5.83
C ILE A 199 6.75 -21.23 7.21
N ILE A 200 8.08 -21.26 7.29
CA ILE A 200 8.81 -21.10 8.55
C ILE A 200 8.49 -19.75 9.19
N PHE A 201 8.55 -18.66 8.42
CA PHE A 201 8.19 -17.34 8.92
C PHE A 201 6.73 -17.25 9.37
N MET A 202 5.79 -17.78 8.59
CA MET A 202 4.37 -17.77 8.98
C MET A 202 4.12 -18.62 10.23
N VAL A 203 4.85 -19.71 10.43
CA VAL A 203 4.78 -20.51 11.66
C VAL A 203 5.29 -19.71 12.86
N ILE A 204 6.46 -19.05 12.75
CA ILE A 204 6.99 -18.19 13.83
C ILE A 204 5.99 -17.09 14.18
N LEU A 205 5.45 -16.40 13.18
CA LEU A 205 4.45 -15.36 13.36
C LEU A 205 3.15 -15.89 14.00
N ARG A 206 2.73 -17.09 13.63
CA ARG A 206 1.56 -17.73 14.22
C ARG A 206 1.80 -18.14 15.67
N VAL A 207 2.99 -18.64 15.99
CA VAL A 207 3.40 -18.95 17.37
C VAL A 207 3.43 -17.68 18.22
N LEU A 208 4.07 -16.61 17.73
CA LEU A 208 4.05 -15.30 18.39
C LEU A 208 2.61 -14.80 18.59
N SER A 209 1.75 -14.97 17.58
CA SER A 209 0.34 -14.60 17.69
C SER A 209 -0.36 -15.32 18.83
N ILE A 210 -0.20 -16.63 18.92
CA ILE A 210 -0.79 -17.46 19.98
C ILE A 210 -0.24 -17.07 21.36
N VAL A 211 1.07 -16.82 21.47
CA VAL A 211 1.70 -16.37 22.72
C VAL A 211 1.12 -15.03 23.16
N CYS A 212 1.04 -14.06 22.26
CA CYS A 212 0.43 -12.76 22.53
C CYS A 212 -1.03 -12.90 22.96
N GLU A 213 -1.83 -13.69 22.24
CA GLU A 213 -3.24 -13.95 22.60
C GLU A 213 -3.39 -14.58 23.99
N ASN A 214 -2.52 -15.52 24.35
CA ASN A 214 -2.56 -16.16 25.67
C ASN A 214 -2.15 -15.21 26.79
N VAL A 215 -1.15 -14.36 26.57
CA VAL A 215 -0.80 -13.29 27.52
C VAL A 215 -1.99 -12.35 27.66
N ILE A 216 -2.59 -11.95 26.55
CA ILE A 216 -3.71 -11.00 26.54
C ILE A 216 -4.94 -11.54 27.28
N LYS A 217 -5.28 -12.82 27.08
CA LYS A 217 -6.36 -13.47 27.81
C LYS A 217 -6.13 -13.53 29.32
N ARG A 218 -4.87 -13.59 29.77
CA ARG A 218 -4.52 -13.62 31.21
C ARG A 218 -4.58 -12.25 31.86
N TYR A 219 -4.37 -11.18 31.10
CA TYR A 219 -4.31 -9.82 31.62
C TYR A 219 -5.42 -8.97 31.01
N GLN A 220 -6.58 -8.90 31.68
CA GLN A 220 -7.78 -8.18 31.21
C GLN A 220 -7.67 -6.64 31.19
N ASP A 221 -6.48 -6.07 31.41
CA ASP A 221 -6.34 -4.68 31.86
C ASP A 221 -5.40 -3.83 30.98
N ARG A 222 -5.55 -2.50 31.02
CA ARG A 222 -4.80 -1.52 30.18
C ARG A 222 -3.27 -1.65 30.23
N LYS A 223 -2.72 -2.36 31.21
CA LYS A 223 -1.29 -2.77 31.26
C LYS A 223 -0.89 -3.72 30.12
N LEU A 224 -1.85 -4.18 29.32
CA LEU A 224 -1.66 -5.04 28.16
C LEU A 224 -0.63 -4.53 27.15
N ILE A 225 -0.62 -3.22 26.91
CA ILE A 225 0.33 -2.59 25.96
C ILE A 225 1.77 -2.82 26.44
N LEU A 226 2.02 -2.56 27.73
CA LEU A 226 3.34 -2.77 28.35
C LEU A 226 3.71 -4.25 28.34
N LEU A 227 2.80 -5.14 28.72
CA LEU A 227 3.03 -6.60 28.72
C LEU A 227 3.33 -7.17 27.33
N VAL A 228 2.62 -6.70 26.30
CA VAL A 228 2.88 -7.13 24.91
C VAL A 228 4.22 -6.57 24.43
N THR A 229 4.55 -5.33 24.78
CA THR A 229 5.86 -4.74 24.47
C THR A 229 6.99 -5.50 25.15
N ASP A 230 6.86 -5.76 26.46
CA ASP A 230 7.85 -6.46 27.26
C ASP A 230 8.03 -7.91 26.78
N GLY A 231 6.94 -8.63 26.49
CA GLY A 231 7.01 -9.99 25.95
C GLY A 231 7.67 -10.03 24.57
N TYR A 232 7.41 -9.02 23.73
CA TYR A 232 8.04 -8.90 22.42
C TYR A 232 9.54 -8.55 22.53
N LEU A 233 9.91 -7.66 23.45
CA LEU A 233 11.30 -7.30 23.73
C LEU A 233 12.08 -8.46 24.37
N GLN A 234 11.43 -9.23 25.25
CA GLN A 234 12.03 -10.42 25.85
C GLN A 234 12.32 -11.46 24.77
N PHE A 235 11.35 -11.76 23.89
CA PHE A 235 11.56 -12.65 22.75
C PHE A 235 12.72 -12.17 21.85
N ALA A 236 12.76 -10.88 21.56
CA ALA A 236 13.85 -10.27 20.79
C ALA A 236 15.23 -10.45 21.43
N SER A 237 15.31 -10.33 22.75
CA SER A 237 16.55 -10.46 23.51
C SER A 237 17.04 -11.91 23.57
N GLU A 238 16.13 -12.87 23.72
CA GLU A 238 16.43 -14.31 23.72
C GLU A 238 16.86 -14.79 22.32
N GLU A 239 16.27 -14.25 21.25
CA GLU A 239 16.67 -14.53 19.87
C GLU A 239 18.09 -14.02 19.57
N LYS A 240 18.45 -12.82 20.06
CA LYS A 240 19.83 -12.29 19.96
C LYS A 240 20.83 -13.20 20.66
N LEU A 241 20.50 -13.74 21.83
CA LEU A 241 21.36 -14.70 22.55
C LEU A 241 21.57 -16.00 21.75
N THR A 242 20.50 -16.52 21.14
CA THR A 242 20.55 -17.79 20.41
C THR A 242 21.37 -17.65 19.13
N LYS A 243 21.22 -16.54 18.39
CA LYS A 243 22.07 -16.24 17.22
C LYS A 243 23.53 -16.02 17.59
N TYR A 244 23.83 -15.30 18.68
CA TYR A 244 25.20 -15.08 19.15
C TYR A 244 25.89 -16.42 19.49
N ASN A 245 25.18 -17.34 20.15
CA ASN A 245 25.71 -18.65 20.47
C ASN A 245 25.91 -19.53 19.23
N THR A 246 25.02 -19.44 18.24
CA THR A 246 25.14 -20.24 17.01
C THR A 246 26.25 -19.73 16.08
N LEU A 247 26.46 -18.41 16.02
CA LEU A 247 27.54 -17.77 15.26
C LEU A 247 28.93 -17.94 15.89
N ASN A 248 29.03 -18.11 17.21
CA ASN A 248 30.29 -18.42 17.90
C ASN A 248 30.63 -19.92 17.93
N MET A 249 29.74 -20.78 17.44
CA MET A 249 29.95 -22.23 17.32
C MET A 249 30.30 -22.68 15.89
N ILE A 250 30.35 -21.75 14.93
CA ILE A 250 30.80 -21.97 13.53
C ILE A 250 32.11 -21.19 13.33
#